data_AF-A0A5K1FYL2-F1
#
_entry.id   AF-A0A5K1FYL2-F1
#
_cell.length_a   1.000
_cell.length_b   1.000
_cell.length_c   1.000
_cell.angle_alpha   90.00
_cell.angle_beta   90.00
_cell.angle_gamma   90.00
#
_symmetry.space_group_name_H-M   'P 1'
#
loop_
_entity.id
_entity.type
_entity.pdbx_description
1 polymer ?
#
loop_
_entity_poly.entity_id
_entity_poly.type
_entity_poly.pdbx_seq_one_letter_code
_entity_poly.pdbx_strand_id
1 'polypeptide(L)' 'ELDGPAARIADYFDIIAGTSTGGLVTAMLTAPDERKRPLFAAKEIVPFYLENCPKIFPQP' A
#
# COMPACT_ATOMS: atom_id res chain seq x y z
N GLU A 1 -9.35 -18.95 -3.94
CA GLU A 1 -8.17 -18.58 -3.15
C GLU A 1 -8.28 -19.18 -1.76
N LEU A 2 -7.16 -19.56 -1.14
CA LEU A 2 -7.14 -20.23 0.17
C LEU A 2 -7.54 -19.28 1.31
N ASP A 3 -7.11 -18.01 1.27
CA ASP A 3 -7.23 -17.08 2.41
C ASP A 3 -8.31 -16.00 2.23
N GLY A 4 -8.98 -15.98 1.08
CA GLY A 4 -10.07 -15.07 0.76
C GLY A 4 -9.63 -13.63 0.41
N PRO A 5 -10.57 -12.80 -0.06
CA PRO A 5 -10.27 -11.48 -0.64
C PRO A 5 -9.86 -10.41 0.39
N ALA A 6 -10.02 -10.70 1.68
CA ALA A 6 -9.68 -9.81 2.79
C ALA A 6 -8.23 -9.97 3.28
N ALA A 7 -7.52 -11.00 2.81
CA ALA A 7 -6.11 -11.21 3.10
C ALA A 7 -5.26 -10.02 2.61
N ARG A 8 -4.24 -9.66 3.40
CA ARG A 8 -3.33 -8.54 3.15
C ARG A 8 -1.90 -8.99 3.40
N ILE A 9 -0.93 -8.33 2.78
CA ILE A 9 0.50 -8.62 2.97
C ILE A 9 0.87 -8.55 4.47
N ALA A 10 0.35 -7.56 5.20
CA ALA A 10 0.60 -7.41 6.63
C ALA A 10 0.07 -8.55 7.52
N ASP A 11 -0.75 -9.47 7.00
CA ASP A 11 -1.19 -10.67 7.75
C ASP A 11 -0.11 -11.75 7.84
N TYR A 12 0.91 -11.68 6.98
CA TYR A 12 1.90 -12.75 6.81
C TYR A 12 3.33 -12.32 7.14
N PHE A 13 3.58 -11.01 7.24
CA PHE A 13 4.92 -10.46 7.46
C PHE A 13 4.97 -9.71 8.79
N ASP A 14 5.81 -10.19 9.71
CA ASP A 14 6.03 -9.55 11.01
C ASP A 14 6.74 -8.19 10.87
N ILE A 15 7.56 -8.04 9.84
CA ILE A 15 8.35 -6.83 9.57
C ILE A 15 8.24 -6.47 8.09
N ILE A 16 7.93 -5.21 7.82
CA ILE A 16 7.90 -4.63 6.48
C ILE A 16 8.74 -3.35 6.52
N ALA A 17 9.68 -3.22 5.60
CA ALA A 17 10.57 -2.07 5.50
C ALA A 17 10.67 -1.58 4.06
N GLY A 18 10.85 -0.27 3.89
CA GLY A 18 11.01 0.33 2.57
C GLY A 18 11.62 1.73 2.63
N THR A 19 12.38 2.08 1.60
CA THR A 19 13.06 3.37 1.45
C THR A 19 12.56 4.07 0.19
N SER A 20 12.48 5.41 0.21
CA SER A 20 11.92 6.22 -0.89
C SER A 20 10.47 5.82 -1.21
N THR A 21 10.12 5.56 -2.47
CA THR A 21 8.80 5.04 -2.87
C THR A 21 8.44 3.73 -2.14
N GLY A 22 9.43 2.89 -1.82
CA GLY A 22 9.23 1.69 -1.00
C GLY A 22 8.73 2.01 0.41
N GLY A 23 9.13 3.16 0.98
CA GLY A 23 8.64 3.63 2.28
C GLY A 23 7.17 4.06 2.23
N LEU A 24 6.77 4.74 1.16
CA LEU A 24 5.37 5.08 0.90
C LEU A 24 4.52 3.82 0.74
N VAL A 25 4.99 2.85 -0.06
CA VAL A 25 4.35 1.55 -0.24
C VAL A 25 4.21 0.80 1.09
N THR A 26 5.26 0.81 1.92
CA THR A 26 5.23 0.21 3.26
C THR A 26 4.14 0.84 4.12
N ALA A 27 4.05 2.17 4.15
CA ALA A 27 3.00 2.88 4.89
C ALA A 27 1.59 2.53 4.36
N MET A 28 1.39 2.50 3.04
CA MET A 28 0.09 2.13 2.44
C MET A 28 -0.36 0.71 2.83
N LEU A 29 0.57 -0.22 2.93
CA LEU A 29 0.31 -1.63 3.25
C LEU A 29 0.20 -1.94 4.76
N THR A 30 0.52 -0.97 5.63
CA THR A 30 0.59 -1.22 7.09
C THR A 30 -0.21 -0.22 7.93
N ALA A 31 -0.49 0.97 7.40
CA ALA A 31 -1.32 1.96 8.08
C ALA A 31 -2.74 1.40 8.29
N PRO A 32 -3.29 1.43 9.52
CA PRO A 32 -4.59 0.87 9.80
C PRO A 32 -5.73 1.81 9.36
N ASP A 33 -6.83 1.21 8.89
CA ASP A 33 -8.14 1.83 8.74
C ASP A 33 -8.94 1.80 10.06
N GLU A 34 -10.20 2.25 10.03
CA GLU A 34 -11.10 2.24 11.19
C GLU A 34 -11.38 0.83 11.74
N ARG A 35 -11.15 -0.21 10.93
CA ARG A 35 -11.32 -1.63 11.28
C ARG A 35 -10.00 -2.29 11.67
N LYS A 36 -8.92 -1.52 11.84
CA LYS A 36 -7.55 -2.00 12.14
C LYS A 36 -7.02 -2.95 11.06
N ARG A 37 -7.41 -2.75 9.80
CA ARG A 37 -6.88 -3.45 8.63
C ARG A 37 -6.02 -2.50 7.81
N PRO A 38 -5.04 -2.99 7.03
CA PRO A 38 -4.30 -2.15 6.08
C PRO A 38 -5.22 -1.31 5.20
N LEU A 39 -4.97 0.00 5.17
CA LEU A 39 -5.74 1.00 4.44
C LEU A 39 -5.79 0.71 2.93
N PHE A 40 -4.71 0.13 2.38
CA PHE A 40 -4.64 -0.29 0.99
C PHE A 40 -4.37 -1.79 0.87
N ALA A 41 -5.02 -2.42 -0.10
CA ALA A 41 -4.59 -3.68 -0.69
C ALA A 41 -3.46 -3.44 -1.70
N ALA A 42 -2.61 -4.46 -1.92
CA ALA A 42 -1.48 -4.34 -2.83
C ALA A 42 -1.88 -3.93 -4.26
N LYS A 43 -3.05 -4.40 -4.74
CA LYS A 43 -3.59 -4.04 -6.06
C LYS A 43 -3.93 -2.56 -6.23
N GLU A 44 -4.07 -1.81 -5.14
CA GLU A 44 -4.46 -0.39 -5.15
C GLU A 44 -3.26 0.55 -5.26
N ILE A 45 -2.02 0.05 -5.07
CA ILE A 45 -0.79 0.84 -5.12
C ILE A 45 -0.52 1.40 -6.53
N VAL A 46 -0.68 0.57 -7.56
CA VAL A 46 -0.44 1.01 -8.95
C VAL A 46 -1.45 2.08 -9.36
N PRO A 47 -2.78 1.89 -9.18
CA PRO A 47 -3.75 2.97 -9.39
C PRO A 47 -3.43 4.26 -8.64
N PHE A 48 -3.02 4.17 -7.36
CA PHE A 48 -2.62 5.33 -6.58
C PHE A 48 -1.50 6.13 -7.25
N TYR A 49 -0.44 5.47 -7.72
CA TYR A 49 0.65 6.16 -8.42
C TYR A 49 0.20 6.70 -9.77
N LEU A 50 -0.60 5.97 -10.55
CA LEU A 50 -1.11 6.48 -11.83
C LEU A 50 -1.91 7.78 -11.65
N GLU A 51 -2.71 7.87 -10.59
CA GLU A 51 -3.49 9.08 -10.27
C GLU A 51 -2.62 10.22 -9.71
N ASN A 52 -1.66 9.91 -8.83
CA ASN A 52 -0.95 10.92 -8.06
C ASN A 52 0.41 11.32 -8.63
N CYS A 53 1.04 10.50 -9.48
CA CYS A 53 2.35 10.81 -10.08
C CYS A 53 2.40 12.17 -10.78
N PRO A 54 1.40 12.61 -11.56
CA PRO A 54 1.42 13.94 -12.19
C PRO A 54 1.45 15.09 -11.17
N LYS A 55 0.91 14.87 -9.95
CA LYS A 55 0.92 15.84 -8.84
C LYS A 55 2.23 15.79 -8.05
N ILE A 56 2.79 14.60 -7.88
CA ILE A 56 4.06 14.37 -7.17
C ILE A 56 5.25 14.84 -8.02
N PHE A 57 5.20 14.59 -9.33
CA PHE A 57 6.24 14.92 -10.31
C PHE A 57 5.62 15.71 -11.48
N PRO A 58 5.23 16.98 -11.25
CA PRO A 58 4.69 17.81 -12.31
C PRO A 58 5.71 17.94 -13.44
N GLN A 59 5.26 17.70 -14.68
CA GLN A 59 6.08 17.92 -15.87
C GLN A 59 6.06 19.42 -16.23
N PRO A 60 7.18 19.99 -16.71
CA PRO A 60 7.25 21.38 -17.17
C PRO A 60 6.33 21.70 -18.35
#